data_AF-A0A3M1EN57-F1
#
_entry.id   AF-A0A3M1EN57-F1
#
_cell.length_a   1.000
_cell.length_b   1.000
_cell.length_c   1.000
_cell.angle_alpha   90.00
_cell.angle_beta   90.00
_cell.angle_gamma   90.00
#
_symmetry.space_group_name_H-M   'P 1'
#
loop_
_entity.id
_entity.type
_entity.pdbx_description
1 polymer ?
#
loop_
_entity_poly.entity_id
_entity_poly.type
_entity_poly.pdbx_seq_one_letter_code
_entity_poly.pdbx_strand_id
1 'polypeptide(L)'
;MLAILVLSIVVVGYSQLPMQAVPSAVQPAAEQAIQGQEVGRRSVRLFSDPRKSHLAFEVENGRVYLGPVSRGQTILFFDGRRVFRGANRKGEILFTVSGNRIYAGPNTTGPIAYTVRNGRVFEGTERGPIVYNIRGDRLFRGPNATGRIVFEGNSRLSGSIQFLLPILADRRF
;
A
#
# COMPACT_ATOMS: atom_id res chain seq x y z
N MET A 1 -30.29 -44.23 39.33
CA MET A 1 -29.66 -44.01 38.01
C MET A 1 -29.82 -45.30 37.23
N LEU A 2 -30.28 -45.21 35.97
CA LEU A 2 -30.67 -46.29 35.03
C LEU A 2 -32.19 -46.54 34.92
N ALA A 3 -32.77 -46.08 33.82
CA ALA A 3 -34.07 -46.47 33.26
C ALA A 3 -33.89 -46.47 31.73
N ILE A 4 -33.74 -47.64 31.09
CA ILE A 4 -34.79 -48.40 30.37
C ILE A 4 -35.61 -47.51 29.42
N LEU A 5 -35.45 -47.73 28.10
CA LEU A 5 -36.59 -48.12 27.26
C LEU A 5 -36.14 -48.69 25.90
N VAL A 6 -36.56 -49.93 25.68
CA VAL A 6 -36.76 -50.60 24.39
C VAL A 6 -37.91 -49.91 23.65
N LEU A 7 -37.87 -49.85 22.31
CA LEU A 7 -38.90 -50.41 21.41
C LEU A 7 -38.73 -49.83 20.00
N SER A 8 -38.67 -50.73 19.02
CA SER A 8 -38.60 -50.41 17.60
C SER A 8 -39.94 -50.71 16.92
N ILE A 9 -40.13 -50.03 15.77
CA ILE A 9 -41.03 -50.35 14.65
C ILE A 9 -42.47 -49.80 14.78
N VAL A 10 -42.87 -48.96 13.83
CA VAL A 10 -43.87 -49.25 12.77
C VAL A 10 -43.91 -48.08 11.76
N VAL A 11 -44.07 -48.48 10.49
CA VAL A 11 -44.08 -47.76 9.21
C VAL A 11 -45.42 -47.04 8.98
N VAL A 12 -45.51 -46.26 7.88
CA VAL A 12 -46.71 -45.76 7.15
C VAL A 12 -46.98 -44.26 7.39
N GLY A 13 -47.15 -43.39 6.40
CA GLY A 13 -47.33 -43.56 4.95
C GLY A 13 -47.33 -42.21 4.23
N TYR A 14 -47.34 -42.27 2.90
CA TYR A 14 -47.42 -41.10 2.01
C TYR A 14 -48.85 -40.54 1.97
N SER A 15 -48.99 -39.22 2.07
CA SER A 15 -50.19 -38.48 1.63
C SER A 15 -49.80 -37.10 1.10
N GLN A 16 -50.35 -36.77 -0.07
CA GLN A 16 -50.04 -35.60 -0.88
C GLN A 16 -50.76 -34.31 -0.41
N LEU A 17 -50.03 -33.19 -0.54
CA LEU A 17 -50.40 -31.80 -0.90
C LEU A 17 -51.61 -31.12 -0.24
N PRO A 18 -51.48 -29.82 0.12
CA PRO A 18 -51.78 -28.80 -0.89
C PRO A 18 -50.71 -27.70 -1.03
N MET A 19 -50.58 -27.19 -2.26
CA MET A 19 -49.92 -25.93 -2.56
C MET A 19 -50.47 -24.82 -1.66
N GLN A 20 -49.63 -24.29 -0.78
CA GLN A 20 -49.84 -22.96 -0.21
C GLN A 20 -49.00 -21.97 -1.02
N ALA A 21 -49.67 -20.92 -1.49
CA ALA A 21 -49.08 -19.80 -2.18
C ALA A 21 -47.93 -19.21 -1.35
N VAL A 22 -46.73 -19.17 -1.93
CA VAL A 22 -45.58 -18.46 -1.35
C VAL A 22 -45.87 -16.96 -1.46
N PRO A 23 -45.92 -16.19 -0.37
CA PRO A 23 -45.83 -14.74 -0.47
C PRO A 23 -44.42 -14.38 -0.98
N SER A 24 -44.36 -13.83 -2.19
CA SER A 24 -43.18 -13.17 -2.74
C SER A 24 -42.79 -11.98 -1.87
N ALA A 25 -41.92 -12.19 -0.89
CA ALA A 25 -41.17 -11.14 -0.22
C ALA A 25 -39.97 -11.75 0.54
N VAL A 26 -39.01 -12.31 -0.19
CA VAL A 26 -37.64 -12.41 0.33
C VAL A 26 -36.86 -11.24 -0.27
N GLN A 27 -36.86 -10.13 0.47
CA GLN A 27 -35.77 -9.17 0.38
C GLN A 27 -34.46 -9.90 0.74
N PRO A 28 -33.40 -9.85 -0.07
CA PRO A 28 -32.08 -10.22 0.41
C PRO A 28 -31.59 -9.11 1.36
N ALA A 29 -31.98 -9.22 2.63
CA ALA A 29 -31.33 -8.55 3.75
C ALA A 29 -29.99 -9.24 4.04
N ALA A 30 -29.04 -9.12 3.12
CA ALA A 30 -27.62 -9.41 3.34
C ALA A 30 -26.73 -8.82 2.23
N GLU A 31 -27.14 -7.69 1.65
CA GLU A 31 -26.21 -6.80 0.95
C GLU A 31 -26.03 -5.55 1.81
N GLN A 32 -25.63 -5.80 3.07
CA GLN A 32 -25.03 -4.78 3.89
C GLN A 32 -23.72 -4.41 3.20
N ALA A 33 -23.83 -3.36 2.39
CA ALA A 33 -22.83 -2.34 2.24
C ALA A 33 -21.51 -2.74 2.90
N ILE A 34 -20.56 -3.21 2.08
CA ILE A 34 -19.19 -2.74 2.28
C ILE A 34 -19.27 -1.25 1.99
N GLN A 35 -19.79 -0.52 2.98
CA GLN A 35 -19.50 0.88 3.20
C GLN A 35 -18.03 0.96 2.91
N GLY A 36 -17.68 1.77 1.91
CA GLY A 36 -16.32 2.17 1.71
C GLY A 36 -15.83 2.58 3.09
N GLN A 37 -15.01 1.72 3.70
CA GLN A 37 -14.18 2.16 4.79
C GLN A 37 -13.49 3.34 4.17
N GLU A 38 -13.81 4.54 4.68
CA GLU A 38 -12.99 5.70 4.46
C GLU A 38 -11.58 5.19 4.70
N VAL A 39 -10.83 5.02 3.60
CA VAL A 39 -9.38 4.95 3.65
C VAL A 39 -9.03 6.34 4.11
N GLY A 40 -9.16 6.56 5.42
CA GLY A 40 -9.03 7.86 6.04
C GLY A 40 -7.72 8.40 5.51
N ARG A 41 -7.78 9.59 4.89
CA ARG A 41 -6.71 10.29 4.17
C ARG A 41 -5.37 10.10 4.87
N ARG A 42 -4.70 8.96 4.67
CA ARG A 42 -3.47 8.62 5.37
C ARG A 42 -2.37 9.19 4.52
N SER A 43 -2.21 10.49 4.69
CA SER A 43 -1.07 11.21 4.20
C SER A 43 0.18 10.72 4.94
N VAL A 44 1.20 10.37 4.17
CA VAL A 44 2.53 10.04 4.70
C VAL A 44 3.39 11.29 4.66
N ARG A 45 3.92 11.68 5.83
CA ARG A 45 4.76 12.87 5.98
C ARG A 45 6.20 12.47 6.22
N LEU A 46 7.13 13.08 5.48
CA LEU A 46 8.57 12.84 5.56
C LEU A 46 9.25 14.09 6.10
N PHE A 47 9.90 13.94 7.26
CA PHE A 47 10.62 15.00 7.94
C PHE A 47 12.12 14.82 7.75
N SER A 48 12.83 15.92 7.46
CA SER A 48 14.28 15.89 7.22
C SER A 48 15.13 15.90 8.49
N ASP A 49 14.50 16.05 9.66
CA ASP A 49 15.12 16.08 10.97
C ASP A 49 14.45 15.10 11.95
N PRO A 50 15.20 14.55 12.93
CA PRO A 50 14.65 13.62 13.90
C PRO A 50 13.59 14.19 14.84
N ARG A 51 13.51 15.53 14.98
CA ARG A 51 12.49 16.19 15.81
C ARG A 51 11.17 16.37 15.07
N LYS A 52 11.10 15.96 13.79
CA LYS A 52 9.94 16.13 12.92
C LYS A 52 9.48 17.58 12.82
N SER A 53 10.43 18.52 12.90
CA SER A 53 10.16 19.96 12.87
C SER A 53 10.13 20.52 11.45
N HIS A 54 10.81 19.89 10.51
CA HIS A 54 10.91 20.29 9.11
C HIS A 54 10.32 19.22 8.19
N LEU A 55 9.05 19.42 7.84
CA LEU A 55 8.34 18.62 6.84
C LEU A 55 8.96 18.89 5.46
N ALA A 56 9.71 17.93 4.94
CA ALA A 56 10.31 18.01 3.62
C ALA A 56 9.27 17.66 2.55
N PHE A 57 8.50 16.60 2.78
CA PHE A 57 7.54 16.12 1.80
C PHE A 57 6.29 15.52 2.43
N GLU A 58 5.18 15.65 1.72
CA GLU A 58 3.94 14.99 2.06
C GLU A 58 3.48 14.15 0.87
N VAL A 59 2.99 12.93 1.14
CA VAL A 59 2.53 11.99 0.12
C VAL A 59 1.06 11.71 0.37
N GLU A 60 0.22 12.06 -0.60
CA GLU A 60 -1.22 11.87 -0.50
C GLU A 60 -1.81 11.54 -1.86
N ASN A 61 -2.71 10.55 -1.92
CA ASN A 61 -3.45 10.19 -3.13
C ASN A 61 -2.55 9.96 -4.37
N GLY A 62 -1.43 9.28 -4.15
CA GLY A 62 -0.43 9.00 -5.19
C GLY A 62 0.44 10.20 -5.59
N ARG A 63 0.27 11.37 -4.97
CA ARG A 63 1.08 12.56 -5.25
C ARG A 63 2.14 12.77 -4.18
N VAL A 64 3.28 13.31 -4.59
CA VAL A 64 4.35 13.75 -3.67
C VAL A 64 4.46 15.26 -3.75
N TYR A 65 4.33 15.92 -2.60
CA TYR A 65 4.33 17.35 -2.42
C TYR A 65 5.64 17.80 -1.77
N LEU A 66 6.22 18.90 -2.24
CA LEU A 66 7.29 19.60 -1.52
C LEU A 66 6.66 20.39 -0.36
N GLY A 67 6.87 19.94 0.87
CA GLY A 67 6.17 20.45 2.06
C GLY A 67 4.73 19.92 2.18
N PRO A 68 3.85 20.64 2.93
CA PRO A 68 2.51 20.16 3.24
C PRO A 68 1.55 20.23 2.05
N VAL A 69 0.62 19.29 1.91
CA VAL A 69 -0.36 19.24 0.80
C VAL A 69 -1.11 20.56 0.60
N SER A 70 -1.48 21.24 1.70
CA SER A 70 -2.29 22.46 1.66
C SER A 70 -1.61 23.63 0.94
N ARG A 71 -0.28 23.59 0.76
CA ARG A 71 0.51 24.69 0.19
C ARG A 71 1.67 24.24 -0.71
N GLY A 72 2.00 22.96 -0.70
CA GLY A 72 3.14 22.39 -1.38
C GLY A 72 2.89 22.15 -2.86
N GLN A 73 3.94 22.25 -3.66
CA GLN A 73 3.89 21.90 -5.08
C GLN A 73 3.94 20.38 -5.24
N THR A 74 3.06 19.81 -6.06
CA THR A 74 3.20 18.41 -6.46
C THR A 74 4.36 18.24 -7.44
N ILE A 75 5.33 17.42 -7.05
CA ILE A 75 6.56 17.17 -7.82
C ILE A 75 6.57 15.81 -8.51
N LEU A 76 5.83 14.83 -7.98
CA LEU A 76 5.72 13.48 -8.53
C LEU A 76 4.29 12.95 -8.41
N PHE A 77 3.94 12.06 -9.32
CA PHE A 77 2.71 11.28 -9.28
C PHE A 77 3.01 9.80 -9.47
N PHE A 78 2.46 8.95 -8.63
CA PHE A 78 2.54 7.51 -8.73
C PHE A 78 1.15 6.94 -8.94
N ASP A 79 1.01 6.15 -10.00
CA ASP A 79 -0.29 5.65 -10.42
C ASP A 79 -0.56 4.19 -10.04
N GLY A 80 0.26 3.64 -9.14
CA GLY A 80 0.26 2.22 -8.79
C GLY A 80 1.36 1.42 -9.48
N ARG A 81 1.90 1.92 -10.61
CA ARG A 81 2.92 1.22 -11.39
C ARG A 81 4.06 2.13 -11.84
N ARG A 82 3.79 3.36 -12.22
CA ARG A 82 4.76 4.30 -12.79
C ARG A 82 4.88 5.56 -11.95
N VAL A 83 6.08 6.11 -11.89
CA VAL A 83 6.37 7.42 -11.29
C VAL A 83 6.50 8.44 -12.42
N PHE A 84 5.65 9.46 -12.38
CA PHE A 84 5.60 10.56 -13.32
C PHE A 84 6.15 11.83 -12.69
N ARG A 85 6.82 12.66 -13.47
CA ARG A 85 7.17 14.02 -13.08
C ARG A 85 5.91 14.89 -13.03
N GLY A 86 5.70 15.62 -11.94
CA GLY A 86 4.56 16.51 -11.75
C GLY A 86 3.31 15.80 -11.23
N ALA A 87 2.12 16.40 -11.47
CA ALA A 87 0.92 16.08 -10.69
C ALA A 87 0.04 14.94 -11.24
N ASN A 88 0.34 14.41 -12.42
CA ASN A 88 -0.52 13.45 -13.12
C ASN A 88 0.25 12.66 -14.21
N ARG A 89 -0.47 11.77 -14.90
CA ARG A 89 0.06 10.86 -15.94
C ARG A 89 0.54 11.55 -17.24
N LYS A 90 0.32 12.85 -17.41
CA LYS A 90 0.83 13.60 -18.58
C LYS A 90 2.32 13.95 -18.45
N GLY A 91 2.89 13.80 -17.26
CA GLY A 91 4.30 14.01 -17.01
C GLY A 91 5.22 12.96 -17.64
N GLU A 92 6.50 13.28 -17.71
CA GLU A 92 7.57 12.33 -18.05
C GLU A 92 7.52 11.12 -17.10
N ILE A 93 7.63 9.90 -17.64
CA ILE A 93 7.75 8.69 -16.83
C ILE A 93 9.21 8.51 -16.41
N LEU A 94 9.48 8.70 -15.12
CA LEU A 94 10.82 8.57 -14.55
C LEU A 94 11.16 7.12 -14.23
N PHE A 95 10.18 6.38 -13.69
CA PHE A 95 10.39 5.00 -13.26
C PHE A 95 9.17 4.12 -13.48
N THR A 96 9.42 2.83 -13.63
CA THR A 96 8.41 1.76 -13.63
C THR A 96 8.72 0.76 -12.53
N VAL A 97 7.74 0.49 -11.66
CA VAL A 97 7.85 -0.47 -10.56
C VAL A 97 7.28 -1.82 -11.00
N SER A 98 8.02 -2.89 -10.73
CA SER A 98 7.55 -4.26 -10.93
C SER A 98 8.10 -5.18 -9.85
N GLY A 99 7.19 -5.70 -9.02
CA GLY A 99 7.55 -6.46 -7.82
C GLY A 99 8.45 -5.63 -6.91
N ASN A 100 9.65 -6.13 -6.66
CA ASN A 100 10.64 -5.48 -5.80
C ASN A 100 11.69 -4.64 -6.57
N ARG A 101 11.54 -4.52 -7.89
CA ARG A 101 12.46 -3.81 -8.78
C ARG A 101 11.86 -2.50 -9.28
N ILE A 102 12.73 -1.51 -9.42
CA ILE A 102 12.43 -0.18 -9.95
C ILE A 102 13.29 0.00 -11.20
N TYR A 103 12.63 0.13 -12.34
CA TYR A 103 13.25 0.30 -13.65
C TYR A 103 13.28 1.78 -14.01
N ALA A 104 14.39 2.25 -14.61
CA ALA A 104 14.46 3.59 -15.15
C ALA A 104 13.58 3.70 -16.41
N GLY A 105 12.75 4.74 -16.45
CA GLY A 105 11.88 5.02 -17.60
C GLY A 105 10.57 4.22 -17.65
N PRO A 106 9.96 4.09 -18.84
CA PRO A 106 8.55 3.76 -18.99
C PRO A 106 8.19 2.26 -18.95
N ASN A 107 9.20 1.38 -18.95
CA ASN A 107 9.00 -0.05 -19.13
C ASN A 107 9.93 -0.88 -18.23
N THR A 108 9.68 -2.19 -18.20
CA THR A 108 10.45 -3.17 -17.42
C THR A 108 11.53 -3.86 -18.24
N THR A 109 11.80 -3.37 -19.45
CA THR A 109 12.88 -3.84 -20.32
C THR A 109 14.13 -2.98 -20.20
N GLY A 110 14.00 -1.77 -19.64
CA GLY A 110 15.11 -0.87 -19.34
C GLY A 110 15.98 -1.34 -18.17
N PRO A 111 17.02 -0.56 -17.82
CA PRO A 111 17.90 -0.89 -16.70
C PRO A 111 17.14 -0.82 -15.36
N ILE A 112 17.49 -1.72 -14.45
CA ILE A 112 17.03 -1.65 -13.06
C ILE A 112 17.82 -0.51 -12.40
N ALA A 113 17.11 0.51 -11.93
CA ALA A 113 17.71 1.60 -11.16
C ALA A 113 17.93 1.19 -9.71
N TYR A 114 16.93 0.50 -9.12
CA TYR A 114 17.01 0.04 -7.73
C TYR A 114 16.27 -1.28 -7.52
N THR A 115 16.71 -2.03 -6.52
CA THR A 115 15.96 -3.17 -5.98
C THR A 115 15.74 -2.96 -4.50
N VAL A 116 14.52 -3.20 -4.02
CA VAL A 116 14.20 -3.11 -2.59
C VAL A 116 13.96 -4.50 -2.03
N ARG A 117 14.72 -4.92 -1.03
CA ARG A 117 14.54 -6.23 -0.39
C ARG A 117 14.86 -6.15 1.08
N ASN A 118 13.98 -6.71 1.92
CA ASN A 118 14.19 -6.82 3.38
C ASN A 118 14.56 -5.48 4.04
N GLY A 119 13.89 -4.39 3.66
CA GLY A 119 14.17 -3.05 4.17
C GLY A 119 15.49 -2.45 3.68
N ARG A 120 16.14 -3.01 2.66
CA ARG A 120 17.35 -2.46 2.05
C ARG A 120 17.07 -2.01 0.63
N VAL A 121 17.65 -0.89 0.22
CA VAL A 121 17.60 -0.37 -1.14
C VAL A 121 18.98 -0.57 -1.77
N PHE A 122 19.02 -1.41 -2.79
CA PHE A 122 20.21 -1.71 -3.58
C PHE A 122 20.19 -0.86 -4.84
N GLU A 123 21.35 -0.32 -5.22
CA GLU A 123 21.52 0.26 -6.55
C GLU A 123 21.59 -0.84 -7.61
N GLY A 124 20.75 -0.73 -8.64
CA GLY A 124 20.57 -1.78 -9.62
C GLY A 124 19.94 -3.04 -9.02
N THR A 125 20.64 -4.16 -9.14
CA THR A 125 20.18 -5.47 -8.64
C THR A 125 20.56 -5.70 -7.18
N GLU A 126 20.09 -6.79 -6.56
CA GLU A 126 20.45 -7.15 -5.17
C GLU A 126 21.94 -7.51 -4.97
N ARG A 127 22.71 -7.57 -6.06
CA ARG A 127 24.18 -7.70 -6.03
C ARG A 127 24.89 -6.34 -5.95
N GLY A 128 24.18 -5.23 -6.13
CA GLY A 128 24.72 -3.88 -6.05
C GLY A 128 24.90 -3.37 -4.62
N PRO A 129 25.49 -2.17 -4.46
CA PRO A 129 25.67 -1.57 -3.15
C PRO A 129 24.34 -1.20 -2.50
N ILE A 130 24.28 -1.31 -1.17
CA ILE A 130 23.13 -0.83 -0.40
C ILE A 130 23.30 0.67 -0.17
N VAL A 131 22.44 1.46 -0.81
CA VAL A 131 22.46 2.93 -0.73
C VAL A 131 21.58 3.47 0.39
N TYR A 132 20.52 2.73 0.76
CA TYR A 132 19.64 3.09 1.86
C TYR A 132 19.17 1.88 2.65
N ASN A 133 18.87 2.13 3.93
CA ASN A 133 18.24 1.18 4.83
C ASN A 133 16.94 1.80 5.37
N ILE A 134 15.87 1.01 5.38
CA ILE A 134 14.55 1.39 5.83
C ILE A 134 14.20 0.53 7.04
N ARG A 135 13.95 1.19 8.18
CA ARG A 135 13.57 0.51 9.42
C ARG A 135 12.45 1.26 10.09
N GLY A 136 11.29 0.61 10.20
CA GLY A 136 10.10 1.22 10.80
C GLY A 136 9.64 2.44 10.02
N ASP A 137 9.65 3.60 10.66
CA ASP A 137 9.32 4.90 10.08
C ASP A 137 10.56 5.70 9.63
N ARG A 138 11.76 5.10 9.53
CA ARG A 138 13.00 5.83 9.22
C ARG A 138 13.70 5.34 7.97
N LEU A 139 14.25 6.29 7.21
CA LEU A 139 15.19 6.07 6.11
C LEU A 139 16.60 6.49 6.57
N PHE A 140 17.56 5.59 6.45
CA PHE A 140 18.96 5.79 6.77
C PHE A 140 19.80 5.75 5.50
N ARG A 141 20.82 6.61 5.40
CA ARG A 141 21.81 6.55 4.33
C ARG A 141 22.80 5.41 4.60
N GLY A 142 23.06 4.61 3.56
CA GLY A 142 24.00 3.50 3.58
C GLY A 142 23.41 2.18 4.06
N PRO A 143 24.27 1.16 4.29
CA PRO A 143 23.83 -0.23 4.49
C PRO A 143 23.13 -0.49 5.83
N ASN A 144 23.40 0.35 6.84
CA ASN A 144 23.04 0.07 8.23
C ASN A 144 22.00 1.05 8.76
N ALA A 145 21.07 0.55 9.58
CA ALA A 145 20.06 1.34 10.30
C ALA A 145 20.63 2.10 11.53
N THR A 146 21.92 2.41 11.48
CA THR A 146 22.66 3.21 12.47
C THR A 146 23.34 4.41 11.82
N GLY A 147 23.24 4.55 10.50
CA GLY A 147 23.78 5.68 9.74
C GLY A 147 22.98 6.96 9.92
N ARG A 148 23.30 7.96 9.10
CA ARG A 148 22.57 9.24 9.08
C ARG A 148 21.11 9.03 8.69
N ILE A 149 20.19 9.52 9.51
CA ILE A 149 18.78 9.61 9.16
C ILE A 149 18.63 10.65 8.05
N VAL A 150 17.96 10.23 6.97
CA VAL A 150 17.63 11.06 5.81
C VAL A 150 16.21 11.59 5.95
N PHE A 151 15.27 10.68 6.26
CA PHE A 151 13.91 11.04 6.58
C PHE A 151 13.38 10.23 7.75
N GLU A 152 12.48 10.85 8.49
CA GLU A 152 11.60 10.20 9.45
C GLU A 152 10.15 10.40 9.04
N GLY A 153 9.36 9.33 9.08
CA GLY A 153 7.96 9.30 8.71
C GLY A 153 7.03 9.56 9.88
N ASN A 154 5.80 9.98 9.60
CA ASN A 154 4.70 9.87 10.58
C ASN A 154 4.11 8.45 10.67
N SER A 155 4.56 7.54 9.81
CA SER A 155 4.07 6.16 9.69
C SER A 155 5.18 5.27 9.12
N ARG A 156 4.97 3.94 9.13
CA ARG A 156 5.96 2.97 8.62
C ARG A 156 6.26 3.21 7.13
N LEU A 157 7.54 3.21 6.76
CA LEU A 157 7.98 3.45 5.38
C LEU A 157 7.99 2.15 4.56
N SER A 158 6.82 1.57 4.28
CA SER A 158 6.68 0.31 3.50
C SER A 158 5.63 0.40 2.41
N GLY A 159 5.73 -0.42 1.36
CA GLY A 159 4.85 -0.41 0.17
C GLY A 159 5.64 -0.08 -1.09
N SER A 160 5.06 0.58 -2.10
CA SER A 160 5.84 1.12 -3.24
C SER A 160 6.69 2.32 -2.76
N ILE A 161 7.73 2.00 -1.96
CA ILE A 161 8.64 2.78 -1.11
C ILE A 161 8.33 4.28 -1.17
N GLN A 162 7.28 4.70 -0.46
CA GLN A 162 6.54 5.97 -0.57
C GLN A 162 7.20 7.12 -1.38
N PHE A 163 6.53 7.50 -2.46
CA PHE A 163 6.93 7.17 -3.83
C PHE A 163 8.31 7.69 -4.28
N LEU A 164 9.28 6.91 -3.79
CA LEU A 164 10.72 6.85 -3.90
C LEU A 164 11.49 7.97 -3.20
N LEU A 165 10.98 8.39 -2.03
CA LEU A 165 11.63 9.25 -1.00
C LEU A 165 12.35 10.47 -1.58
N PRO A 166 11.56 11.28 -2.32
CA PRO A 166 11.95 12.34 -3.25
C PRO A 166 13.30 12.12 -3.90
N ILE A 167 13.20 11.00 -4.62
CA ILE A 167 14.16 10.28 -5.43
C ILE A 167 15.42 9.98 -4.61
N LEU A 168 15.16 9.40 -3.45
CA LEU A 168 16.15 8.89 -2.53
C LEU A 168 17.27 9.93 -2.24
N ALA A 169 16.85 11.19 -2.08
CA ALA A 169 17.42 12.28 -1.27
C ALA A 169 18.83 12.87 -1.56
N ASP A 170 18.99 13.61 -2.66
CA ASP A 170 19.55 14.99 -2.66
C ASP A 170 19.06 15.77 -3.92
N ARG A 171 19.35 17.08 -4.00
CA ARG A 171 18.41 18.20 -4.15
C ARG A 171 18.23 18.60 -5.59
N ARG A 172 17.34 17.89 -6.28
CA ARG A 172 16.33 18.49 -7.16
C ARG A 172 15.43 17.37 -7.63
N PHE A 173 16.02 16.24 -8.07
CA PHE A 173 15.42 14.97 -8.48
C PHE A 173 16.53 13.93 -8.66
#